data_AF-A0A2X1N8Q9-F1
#
_entry.id   AF-A0A2X1N8Q9-F1
#
_cell.length_a   1.000
_cell.length_b   1.000
_cell.length_c   1.000
_cell.angle_alpha   90.00
_cell.angle_beta   90.00
_cell.angle_gamma   90.00
#
_symmetry.space_group_name_H-M   'P 1'
#
loop_
_entity.id
_entity.type
_entity.pdbx_description
1 polymer ?
#
loop_
_entity_poly.entity_id
_entity_poly.type
_entity_poly.pdbx_seq_one_letter_code
_entity_poly.pdbx_strand_id
1 'polypeptide(L)'
;MLTRQPRLPVRLHRPYLAANLSRKQLLEALRYHYALLRECMSAEEFSLYLNTPGLQLAKLEGKNGEQFTLELTMMISMDKEGDSTILFRNSEGIPLAEITFTLCEYQGKRTMFIGGLQGAKWEIPHQEIQNATKACHGLFPKRLVMEAACLFAQRLQVEQIIAVSNETHIYRSLRYRDKEGKIHADYNAFWESVGGVCDAERHYRLPAQIARKEIAEIASKKRAEYRRRYEMLDAIQPQMATMFRG
;
A
#
# COMPACT_ATOMS: atom_id res chain seq x y z
N MET A 1 -9.91 12.59 -13.06
CA MET A 1 -9.95 11.10 -13.04
C MET A 1 -9.31 10.49 -14.29
N LEU A 2 -9.82 10.69 -15.51
CA LEU A 2 -9.26 10.07 -16.73
C LEU A 2 -7.81 10.47 -17.04
N THR A 3 -7.39 11.68 -16.67
CA THR A 3 -5.97 12.09 -16.78
C THR A 3 -5.03 11.27 -15.88
N ARG A 4 -5.52 10.81 -14.73
CA ARG A 4 -4.76 10.03 -13.74
C ARG A 4 -4.90 8.52 -13.94
N GLN A 5 -6.03 8.09 -14.52
CA GLN A 5 -6.33 6.71 -14.86
C GLN A 5 -6.79 6.61 -16.33
N PRO A 6 -5.91 6.91 -17.30
CA PRO A 6 -6.29 6.96 -18.72
C PRO A 6 -6.75 5.61 -19.26
N ARG A 7 -6.35 4.52 -18.60
CA ARG A 7 -6.73 3.16 -18.95
C ARG A 7 -7.95 2.64 -18.20
N LEU A 8 -8.63 3.48 -17.42
CA LEU A 8 -9.85 3.08 -16.71
C LEU A 8 -10.95 2.58 -17.67
N PRO A 9 -11.25 3.24 -18.82
CA PRO A 9 -12.27 2.76 -19.75
C PRO A 9 -11.97 1.37 -20.32
N VAL A 10 -10.69 1.01 -20.42
CA VAL A 10 -10.22 -0.27 -20.95
C VAL A 10 -9.72 -1.24 -19.88
N ARG A 11 -9.94 -0.93 -18.58
CA ARG A 11 -9.34 -1.68 -17.46
C ARG A 11 -9.67 -3.18 -17.54
N LEU A 12 -10.94 -3.49 -17.80
CA LEU A 12 -11.47 -4.85 -17.84
C LEU A 12 -11.13 -5.62 -19.13
N HIS A 13 -10.48 -4.97 -20.11
CA HIS A 13 -9.99 -5.62 -21.32
C HIS A 13 -8.59 -6.24 -21.13
N ARG A 14 -8.03 -6.15 -19.93
CA ARG A 14 -6.75 -6.76 -19.55
C ARG A 14 -6.80 -7.35 -18.15
N PRO A 15 -5.90 -8.28 -17.81
CA PRO A 15 -5.74 -8.74 -16.45
C PRO A 15 -5.48 -7.54 -15.51
N TYR A 16 -6.23 -7.50 -14.41
CA TYR A 16 -6.18 -6.44 -13.39
C TYR A 16 -6.43 -7.05 -11.99
N LEU A 17 -5.83 -6.44 -10.97
CA LEU A 17 -5.87 -6.75 -9.53
C LEU A 17 -5.22 -8.09 -9.15
N ALA A 18 -5.75 -9.22 -9.61
CA ALA A 18 -5.20 -10.55 -9.35
C ALA A 18 -5.50 -11.52 -10.50
N ALA A 19 -4.64 -12.51 -10.70
CA ALA A 19 -4.74 -13.44 -11.83
C ALA A 19 -5.94 -14.41 -11.73
N ASN A 20 -6.46 -14.65 -10.53
CA ASN A 20 -7.53 -15.61 -10.23
C ASN A 20 -8.90 -14.97 -10.01
N LEU A 21 -9.09 -13.68 -10.32
CA LEU A 21 -10.39 -13.01 -10.22
C LEU A 21 -11.14 -13.02 -11.56
N SER A 22 -12.45 -13.26 -11.49
CA SER A 22 -13.34 -13.22 -12.66
C SER A 22 -13.63 -11.78 -13.11
N ARG A 23 -13.98 -11.57 -14.38
CA ARG A 23 -14.32 -10.23 -14.90
C ARG A 23 -15.48 -9.58 -14.15
N LYS A 24 -16.46 -10.36 -13.68
CA LYS A 24 -17.58 -9.87 -12.89
C LYS A 24 -17.08 -9.29 -11.56
N GLN A 25 -16.25 -10.04 -10.83
CA GLN A 25 -15.64 -9.57 -9.58
C GLN A 25 -14.79 -8.30 -9.79
N LEU A 26 -14.05 -8.22 -10.90
CA LEU A 26 -13.24 -7.04 -11.23
C LEU A 26 -14.10 -5.81 -11.53
N LEU A 27 -15.22 -5.97 -12.24
CA LEU A 27 -16.17 -4.87 -12.49
C LEU A 27 -16.83 -4.38 -11.19
N GLU A 28 -17.25 -5.32 -10.34
CA GLU A 28 -17.83 -5.01 -9.03
C GLU A 28 -16.81 -4.29 -8.14
N ALA A 29 -15.56 -4.75 -8.12
CA ALA A 29 -14.46 -4.10 -7.41
C ALA A 29 -14.23 -2.66 -7.87
N LEU A 30 -14.18 -2.41 -9.19
CA LEU A 30 -14.00 -1.05 -9.73
C LEU A 30 -15.14 -0.10 -9.32
N ARG A 31 -16.38 -0.56 -9.41
CA ARG A 31 -17.56 0.23 -9.01
C ARG A 31 -17.54 0.52 -7.51
N TYR A 32 -17.31 -0.52 -6.71
CA TYR A 32 -17.25 -0.43 -5.26
C TYR A 32 -16.15 0.52 -4.81
N HIS A 33 -14.96 0.43 -5.40
CA HIS A 33 -13.82 1.26 -5.02
C HIS A 33 -14.12 2.75 -5.08
N TYR A 34 -14.63 3.23 -6.22
CA TYR A 34 -14.91 4.64 -6.39
C TYR A 34 -16.16 5.10 -5.65
N ALA A 35 -17.16 4.23 -5.50
CA ALA A 35 -18.33 4.52 -4.67
C ALA A 35 -17.93 4.73 -3.20
N LEU A 36 -17.15 3.80 -2.64
CA LEU A 36 -16.71 3.88 -1.24
C LEU A 36 -15.79 5.08 -0.99
N LEU A 37 -14.84 5.37 -1.89
CA LEU A 37 -14.02 6.57 -1.75
C LEU A 37 -14.86 7.85 -1.78
N ARG A 38 -15.89 7.90 -2.64
CA ARG A 38 -16.77 9.06 -2.75
C ARG A 38 -17.68 9.23 -1.53
N GLU A 39 -18.05 8.12 -0.89
CA GLU A 39 -18.81 8.09 0.36
C GLU A 39 -17.95 8.57 1.53
N CYS A 40 -16.76 8.00 1.73
CA CYS A 40 -15.97 8.26 2.93
C CYS A 40 -15.14 9.56 2.87
N MET A 41 -14.83 10.10 1.70
CA MET A 41 -14.04 11.32 1.56
C MET A 41 -14.90 12.58 1.52
N SER A 42 -14.42 13.65 2.14
CA SER A 42 -14.93 14.99 1.89
C SER A 42 -14.73 15.40 0.43
N ALA A 43 -15.47 16.42 -0.03
CA ALA A 43 -15.30 16.93 -1.39
C ALA A 43 -13.87 17.44 -1.65
N GLU A 44 -13.23 18.02 -0.64
CA GLU A 44 -11.84 18.49 -0.71
C GLU A 44 -10.85 17.33 -0.79
N GLU A 45 -10.99 16.33 0.09
CA GLU A 45 -10.14 15.13 0.09
C GLU A 45 -10.21 14.41 -1.25
N PHE A 46 -11.42 14.22 -1.78
CA PHE A 46 -11.64 13.57 -3.06
C PHE A 46 -11.04 14.37 -4.23
N SER A 47 -11.16 15.71 -4.18
CA SER A 47 -10.54 16.59 -5.17
C SER A 47 -9.01 16.51 -5.14
N LEU A 48 -8.40 16.54 -3.95
CA LEU A 48 -6.95 16.41 -3.78
C LEU A 48 -6.43 15.03 -4.24
N TYR A 49 -7.13 13.95 -3.89
CA TYR A 49 -6.82 12.60 -4.34
C TYR A 49 -6.80 12.47 -5.87
N LEU A 50 -7.73 13.14 -6.56
CA LEU A 50 -7.81 13.15 -8.02
C LEU A 50 -6.76 14.05 -8.71
N ASN A 51 -6.04 14.89 -7.97
CA ASN A 51 -5.05 15.83 -8.49
C ASN A 51 -3.61 15.39 -8.17
N THR A 52 -2.62 15.99 -8.82
CA THR A 52 -1.18 15.78 -8.52
C THR A 52 -0.75 16.84 -7.51
N PRO A 53 -0.04 16.50 -6.42
CA PRO A 53 0.63 15.21 -6.15
C PRO A 53 -0.28 14.06 -5.67
N GLY A 54 -1.40 14.38 -5.04
CA GLY A 54 -2.34 13.44 -4.42
C GLY A 54 -2.82 13.98 -3.08
N LEU A 55 -3.57 13.17 -2.34
CA LEU A 55 -4.00 13.50 -0.99
C LEU A 55 -2.90 13.13 0.01
N GLN A 56 -2.31 14.12 0.68
CA GLN A 56 -1.29 13.86 1.71
C GLN A 56 -1.94 13.24 2.96
N LEU A 57 -1.43 12.10 3.40
CA LEU A 57 -1.91 11.35 4.58
C LEU A 57 -1.13 11.70 5.85
N ALA A 58 0.20 11.84 5.71
CA ALA A 58 1.07 12.16 6.83
C ALA A 58 2.41 12.74 6.35
N LYS A 59 3.04 13.53 7.22
CA LYS A 59 4.46 13.90 7.16
C LYS A 59 5.20 13.23 8.30
N LEU A 60 6.41 12.78 8.03
CA LEU A 60 7.28 12.11 9.00
C LEU A 60 8.65 12.76 8.99
N GLU A 61 9.25 12.86 10.17
CA GLU A 61 10.60 13.35 10.36
C GLU A 61 11.53 12.19 10.72
N GLY A 62 12.66 12.10 10.03
CA GLY A 62 13.71 11.13 10.27
C GLY A 62 14.65 11.53 11.41
N LYS A 63 15.59 10.64 11.71
CA LYS A 63 16.53 10.76 12.83
C LYS A 63 17.27 12.10 12.91
N ASN A 64 17.62 12.71 11.77
CA ASN A 64 18.39 13.95 11.71
C ASN A 64 17.60 15.10 11.05
N GLY A 65 16.26 15.04 11.08
CA GLY A 65 15.39 16.07 10.50
C GLY A 65 15.02 15.84 9.04
N GLU A 66 15.39 14.69 8.45
CA GLU A 66 15.00 14.34 7.08
C GLU A 66 13.47 14.28 6.96
N GLN A 67 12.90 14.88 5.92
CA GLN A 67 11.44 14.97 5.77
C GLN A 67 10.94 13.92 4.78
N PHE A 68 9.85 13.26 5.15
CA PHE A 68 9.17 12.27 4.32
C PHE A 68 7.67 12.53 4.25
N THR A 69 7.03 12.12 3.15
CA THR A 69 5.59 12.22 2.95
C THR A 69 4.97 10.85 2.69
N LEU A 70 3.76 10.64 3.21
CA LEU A 70 2.84 9.58 2.80
C LEU A 70 1.67 10.23 2.05
N GLU A 71 1.38 9.73 0.85
CA GLU A 71 0.37 10.30 -0.05
C GLU A 71 -0.53 9.19 -0.59
N LEU A 72 -1.84 9.42 -0.59
CA LEU A 72 -2.82 8.62 -1.33
C LEU A 72 -2.98 9.22 -2.74
N THR A 73 -2.69 8.42 -3.75
CA THR A 73 -2.60 8.87 -5.13
C THR A 73 -3.01 7.77 -6.11
N MET A 74 -2.89 8.04 -7.41
CA MET A 74 -3.13 7.09 -8.50
C MET A 74 -1.88 7.00 -9.36
N MET A 75 -1.34 5.79 -9.56
CA MET A 75 -0.13 5.56 -10.35
C MET A 75 -0.45 4.82 -11.66
N ILE A 76 -0.24 5.47 -12.81
CA ILE A 76 -0.46 4.86 -14.14
C ILE A 76 0.44 3.63 -14.35
N SER A 77 1.63 3.60 -13.74
CA SER A 77 2.54 2.45 -13.78
C SER A 77 1.98 1.22 -13.05
N MET A 78 1.13 1.45 -12.04
CA MET A 78 0.59 0.43 -11.14
C MET A 78 -0.87 0.08 -11.44
N ASP A 79 -1.37 0.56 -12.57
CA ASP A 79 -2.78 0.53 -12.94
C ASP A 79 -3.32 -0.87 -13.31
N LYS A 80 -2.48 -1.91 -13.17
CA LYS A 80 -2.86 -3.32 -13.22
C LYS A 80 -2.96 -3.96 -11.84
N GLU A 81 -2.28 -3.39 -10.84
CA GLU A 81 -2.24 -3.90 -9.46
C GLU A 81 -3.32 -3.26 -8.57
N GLY A 82 -3.95 -2.17 -9.02
CA GLY A 82 -5.09 -1.57 -8.34
C GLY A 82 -5.41 -0.17 -8.86
N ASP A 83 -6.28 0.55 -8.14
CA ASP A 83 -6.75 1.88 -8.54
C ASP A 83 -6.28 3.01 -7.63
N SER A 84 -5.89 2.70 -6.39
CA SER A 84 -5.27 3.61 -5.45
C SER A 84 -3.90 3.12 -5.01
N THR A 85 -2.99 4.06 -4.75
CA THR A 85 -1.64 3.80 -4.27
C THR A 85 -1.35 4.68 -3.07
N ILE A 86 -0.87 4.10 -1.96
CA ILE A 86 -0.20 4.85 -0.90
C ILE A 86 1.29 4.87 -1.22
N LEU A 87 1.85 6.07 -1.30
CA LEU A 87 3.19 6.34 -1.76
C LEU A 87 4.00 7.03 -0.67
N PHE A 88 5.21 6.53 -0.42
CA PHE A 88 6.16 7.10 0.52
C PHE A 88 7.31 7.77 -0.25
N ARG A 89 7.55 9.06 0.00
CA ARG A 89 8.60 9.85 -0.67
C ARG A 89 9.51 10.56 0.32
N ASN A 90 10.73 10.86 -0.10
CA ASN A 90 11.60 11.82 0.58
C ASN A 90 11.26 13.27 0.18
N SER A 91 11.96 14.24 0.76
CA SER A 91 11.82 15.67 0.48
C SER A 91 12.10 16.08 -0.97
N GLU A 92 12.87 15.29 -1.71
CA GLU A 92 13.15 15.51 -3.13
C GLU A 92 12.05 14.94 -4.05
N GLY A 93 11.01 14.34 -3.46
CA GLY A 93 9.93 13.70 -4.19
C GLY A 93 10.32 12.33 -4.75
N ILE A 94 11.44 11.73 -4.35
CA ILE A 94 11.85 10.39 -4.78
C ILE A 94 10.93 9.34 -4.14
N PRO A 95 10.27 8.46 -4.93
CA PRO A 95 9.44 7.40 -4.40
C PRO A 95 10.30 6.26 -3.81
N LEU A 96 10.12 6.00 -2.51
CA LEU A 96 10.90 5.04 -1.74
C LEU A 96 10.18 3.71 -1.52
N ALA A 97 8.84 3.74 -1.47
CA ALA A 97 7.98 2.56 -1.48
C ALA A 97 6.56 2.94 -1.86
N GLU A 98 5.83 1.97 -2.40
CA GLU A 98 4.43 2.12 -2.77
C GLU A 98 3.64 0.84 -2.54
N ILE A 99 2.39 0.99 -2.11
CA ILE A 99 1.42 -0.11 -1.98
C ILE A 99 0.15 0.25 -2.74
N THR A 100 -0.23 -0.61 -3.68
CA THR A 100 -1.34 -0.39 -4.61
C THR A 100 -2.47 -1.37 -4.33
N PHE A 101 -3.68 -0.86 -4.21
CA PHE A 101 -4.85 -1.63 -3.81
C PHE A 101 -6.12 -1.16 -4.50
N THR A 102 -7.15 -1.97 -4.35
CA THR A 102 -8.54 -1.68 -4.71
C THR A 102 -9.43 -1.97 -3.50
N LEU A 103 -10.44 -1.15 -3.28
CA LEU A 103 -11.46 -1.40 -2.27
C LEU A 103 -12.60 -2.17 -2.93
N CYS A 104 -13.01 -3.29 -2.37
CA CYS A 104 -14.05 -4.13 -2.97
C CYS A 104 -14.83 -4.89 -1.90
N GLU A 105 -15.91 -5.53 -2.33
CA GLU A 105 -16.48 -6.64 -1.58
C GLU A 105 -15.77 -7.93 -2.00
N TYR A 106 -15.25 -8.68 -1.03
CA TYR A 106 -14.63 -9.98 -1.27
C TYR A 106 -15.12 -10.94 -0.19
N GLN A 107 -15.64 -12.11 -0.58
CA GLN A 107 -16.23 -13.09 0.35
C GLN A 107 -17.26 -12.46 1.32
N GLY A 108 -18.07 -11.51 0.82
CA GLY A 108 -19.12 -10.84 1.58
C GLY A 108 -18.65 -9.80 2.61
N LYS A 109 -17.38 -9.35 2.53
CA LYS A 109 -16.81 -8.35 3.46
C LYS A 109 -16.23 -7.16 2.72
N ARG A 110 -16.33 -5.96 3.31
CA ARG A 110 -15.61 -4.77 2.85
C ARG A 110 -14.11 -5.02 2.97
N THR A 111 -13.41 -4.98 1.83
CA THR A 111 -12.05 -5.50 1.69
C THR A 111 -11.14 -4.47 1.06
N MET A 112 -9.94 -4.30 1.63
CA MET A 112 -8.81 -3.73 0.91
C MET A 112 -8.06 -4.88 0.23
N PHE A 113 -8.09 -4.91 -1.10
CA PHE A 113 -7.40 -5.90 -1.91
C PHE A 113 -6.11 -5.29 -2.48
N ILE A 114 -4.96 -5.68 -1.94
CA ILE A 114 -3.63 -5.22 -2.33
C ILE A 114 -3.14 -6.08 -3.50
N GLY A 115 -3.00 -5.48 -4.68
CA GLY A 115 -2.43 -6.15 -5.85
C GLY A 115 -0.95 -5.88 -6.06
N GLY A 116 -0.34 -4.95 -5.33
CA GLY A 116 1.08 -4.62 -5.50
C GLY A 116 1.73 -3.91 -4.31
N LEU A 117 3.01 -4.20 -4.10
CA LEU A 117 3.89 -3.60 -3.08
C LEU A 117 5.30 -3.54 -3.66
N GLN A 118 5.79 -2.33 -3.87
CA GLN A 118 7.09 -2.11 -4.49
C GLN A 118 7.95 -1.19 -3.59
N GLY A 119 9.26 -1.41 -3.64
CA GLY A 119 10.23 -0.48 -3.05
C GLY A 119 10.58 0.60 -4.06
N ALA A 120 11.62 1.37 -3.77
CA ALA A 120 12.20 2.30 -4.73
C ALA A 120 12.53 1.57 -6.04
N LYS A 121 12.35 2.26 -7.16
CA LYS A 121 12.64 1.70 -8.47
C LYS A 121 14.14 1.43 -8.65
N TRP A 122 14.48 0.56 -9.59
CA TRP A 122 15.87 0.17 -9.85
C TRP A 122 16.77 1.33 -10.28
N GLU A 123 16.20 2.41 -10.84
CA GLU A 123 16.96 3.62 -11.20
C GLU A 123 17.39 4.43 -9.97
N ILE A 124 16.74 4.23 -8.83
CA ILE A 124 17.07 4.96 -7.60
C ILE A 124 18.34 4.36 -6.99
N PRO A 125 19.38 5.19 -6.71
CA PRO A 125 20.60 4.69 -6.12
C PRO A 125 20.34 3.93 -4.83
N HIS A 126 20.99 2.78 -4.67
CA HIS A 126 20.83 1.96 -3.46
C HIS A 126 21.17 2.74 -2.18
N GLN A 127 22.08 3.73 -2.28
CA GLN A 127 22.43 4.63 -1.19
C GLN A 127 21.23 5.43 -0.66
N GLU A 128 20.32 5.88 -1.54
CA GLU A 128 19.11 6.62 -1.13
C GLU A 128 18.19 5.74 -0.27
N ILE A 129 18.02 4.48 -0.68
CA ILE A 129 17.22 3.51 0.07
C ILE A 129 17.85 3.23 1.44
N GLN A 130 19.17 3.09 1.50
CA GLN A 130 19.89 2.90 2.76
C GLN A 130 19.80 4.12 3.66
N ASN A 131 19.95 5.33 3.10
CA ASN A 131 19.84 6.59 3.83
C ASN A 131 18.44 6.75 4.42
N ALA A 132 17.40 6.55 3.61
CA ALA A 132 16.01 6.58 4.07
C ALA A 132 15.76 5.56 5.18
N THR A 133 16.27 4.33 5.04
CA THR A 133 16.12 3.29 6.07
C THR A 133 16.81 3.68 7.38
N LYS A 134 18.01 4.26 7.31
CA LYS A 134 18.74 4.76 8.50
C LYS A 134 18.01 5.94 9.15
N ALA A 135 17.52 6.87 8.34
CA ALA A 135 16.73 8.01 8.80
C ALA A 135 15.43 7.56 9.48
N CYS A 136 14.80 6.50 8.98
CA CYS A 136 13.61 5.88 9.57
C CYS A 136 13.93 4.89 10.70
N HIS A 137 15.05 5.05 11.41
CA HIS A 137 15.45 4.21 12.55
C HIS A 137 15.54 2.70 12.23
N GLY A 138 15.89 2.35 11.00
CA GLY A 138 15.96 0.97 10.52
C GLY A 138 14.60 0.37 10.10
N LEU A 139 13.54 1.17 10.01
CA LEU A 139 12.29 0.78 9.33
C LEU A 139 12.50 0.82 7.82
N PHE A 140 12.16 -0.28 7.15
CA PHE A 140 12.11 -0.31 5.70
C PHE A 140 10.93 0.52 5.18
N PRO A 141 11.09 1.29 4.09
CA PRO A 141 10.01 2.06 3.46
C PRO A 141 8.71 1.28 3.21
N LYS A 142 8.81 0.00 2.81
CA LYS A 142 7.65 -0.89 2.61
C LYS A 142 6.81 -1.06 3.89
N ARG A 143 7.44 -1.03 5.05
CA ARG A 143 6.73 -1.13 6.33
C ARG A 143 5.91 0.12 6.62
N LEU A 144 6.39 1.31 6.24
CA LEU A 144 5.67 2.57 6.44
C LEU A 144 4.41 2.65 5.59
N VAL A 145 4.48 2.31 4.30
CA VAL A 145 3.29 2.28 3.44
C VAL A 145 2.30 1.21 3.89
N MET A 146 2.77 0.07 4.42
CA MET A 146 1.90 -0.97 4.97
C MET A 146 1.19 -0.50 6.25
N GLU A 147 1.88 0.19 7.17
CA GLU A 147 1.25 0.77 8.37
C GLU A 147 0.18 1.80 7.98
N ALA A 148 0.50 2.69 7.03
CA ALA A 148 -0.44 3.66 6.48
C ALA A 148 -1.65 3.00 5.80
N ALA A 149 -1.44 1.87 5.10
CA ALA A 149 -2.53 1.10 4.50
C ALA A 149 -3.45 0.48 5.55
N CYS A 150 -2.91 -0.07 6.64
CA CYS A 150 -3.72 -0.56 7.77
C CYS A 150 -4.55 0.57 8.40
N LEU A 151 -3.94 1.72 8.67
CA LEU A 151 -4.64 2.88 9.23
C LEU A 151 -5.72 3.40 8.28
N PHE A 152 -5.42 3.48 6.98
CA PHE A 152 -6.41 3.83 5.96
C PHE A 152 -7.58 2.84 5.93
N ALA A 153 -7.29 1.54 5.93
CA ALA A 153 -8.30 0.48 5.98
C ALA A 153 -9.22 0.64 7.21
N GLN A 154 -8.64 0.88 8.38
CA GLN A 154 -9.40 1.13 9.62
C GLN A 154 -10.29 2.37 9.52
N ARG A 155 -9.78 3.49 8.98
CA ARG A 155 -10.58 4.72 8.79
C ARG A 155 -11.81 4.48 7.91
N LEU A 156 -11.69 3.60 6.92
CA LEU A 156 -12.77 3.23 6.00
C LEU A 156 -13.61 2.02 6.49
N GLN A 157 -13.40 1.58 7.73
CA GLN A 157 -14.09 0.42 8.33
C GLN A 157 -13.97 -0.84 7.48
N VAL A 158 -12.81 -1.03 6.84
CA VAL A 158 -12.49 -2.26 6.11
C VAL A 158 -12.40 -3.43 7.10
N GLU A 159 -13.08 -4.52 6.77
CA GLU A 159 -13.22 -5.70 7.62
C GLU A 159 -12.10 -6.72 7.39
N GLN A 160 -11.45 -6.68 6.23
CA GLN A 160 -10.30 -7.53 5.92
C GLN A 160 -9.34 -6.88 4.92
N ILE A 161 -8.07 -7.22 5.07
CA ILE A 161 -7.02 -6.84 4.12
C ILE A 161 -6.52 -8.12 3.46
N ILE A 162 -6.66 -8.19 2.14
CA ILE A 162 -6.26 -9.32 1.30
C ILE A 162 -5.14 -8.84 0.38
N ALA A 163 -4.08 -9.62 0.22
CA ALA A 163 -2.97 -9.29 -0.66
C ALA A 163 -2.67 -10.44 -1.63
N VAL A 164 -2.29 -10.11 -2.86
CA VAL A 164 -1.80 -11.12 -3.80
C VAL A 164 -0.49 -11.73 -3.30
N SER A 165 -0.35 -13.03 -3.56
CA SER A 165 0.89 -13.77 -3.41
C SER A 165 1.74 -13.68 -4.69
N ASN A 166 2.95 -14.24 -4.65
CA ASN A 166 3.80 -14.43 -5.83
C ASN A 166 3.11 -15.25 -6.95
N GLU A 167 2.18 -16.13 -6.57
CA GLU A 167 1.42 -17.03 -7.46
C GLU A 167 0.17 -16.37 -8.03
N THR A 168 -0.49 -15.49 -7.28
CA THR A 168 -1.74 -14.81 -7.70
C THR A 168 -1.51 -13.41 -8.25
N HIS A 169 -0.28 -12.91 -8.20
CA HIS A 169 0.12 -11.63 -8.78
C HIS A 169 -0.26 -11.53 -10.27
N ILE A 170 -0.66 -10.34 -10.72
CA ILE A 170 -1.27 -10.17 -12.05
C ILE A 170 -0.38 -10.56 -13.23
N TYR A 171 0.94 -10.45 -13.06
CA TYR A 171 1.95 -10.88 -14.05
C TYR A 171 2.07 -12.41 -14.20
N ARG A 172 1.36 -13.20 -13.39
CA ARG A 172 1.19 -14.65 -13.59
C ARG A 172 0.03 -15.02 -14.51
N SER A 173 -0.78 -14.05 -14.94
CA SER A 173 -1.86 -14.31 -15.89
C SER A 173 -1.33 -14.79 -17.25
N LEU A 174 -2.12 -15.61 -17.96
CA LEU A 174 -1.76 -16.20 -19.26
C LEU A 174 -1.24 -15.18 -20.29
N ARG A 175 -1.73 -13.94 -20.22
CA ARG A 175 -1.35 -12.84 -21.11
C ARG A 175 0.09 -12.36 -20.92
N TYR A 176 0.73 -12.66 -19.78
CA TYR A 176 2.04 -12.15 -19.40
C TYR A 176 3.06 -13.25 -19.10
N ARG A 177 2.86 -14.48 -19.61
CA ARG A 177 3.79 -15.62 -19.39
C ARG A 177 5.22 -15.33 -19.86
N ASP A 178 5.39 -14.46 -20.85
CA ASP A 178 6.69 -13.95 -21.31
C ASP A 178 7.46 -13.14 -20.25
N LYS A 179 6.80 -12.79 -19.13
CA LYS A 179 7.36 -12.06 -17.99
C LYS A 179 7.49 -12.94 -16.74
N GLU A 180 7.24 -14.25 -16.84
CA GLU A 180 7.56 -15.20 -15.77
C GLU A 180 9.05 -15.09 -15.42
N GLY A 181 9.37 -14.77 -14.16
CA GLY A 181 10.75 -14.56 -13.68
C GLY A 181 11.20 -13.10 -13.55
N LYS A 182 10.42 -12.11 -14.00
CA LYS A 182 10.70 -10.67 -13.80
C LYS A 182 10.07 -10.09 -12.52
N ILE A 183 9.39 -10.91 -11.74
CA ILE A 183 8.90 -10.53 -10.41
C ILE A 183 10.07 -10.62 -9.45
N HIS A 184 10.74 -9.51 -9.22
CA HIS A 184 11.89 -9.42 -8.30
C HIS A 184 11.49 -9.22 -6.83
N ALA A 185 10.22 -8.87 -6.57
CA ALA A 185 9.72 -8.66 -5.23
C ALA A 185 9.15 -9.97 -4.68
N ASP A 186 9.74 -10.49 -3.61
CA ASP A 186 9.15 -11.59 -2.83
C ASP A 186 8.02 -11.04 -1.95
N TYR A 187 6.80 -11.11 -2.47
CA TYR A 187 5.60 -10.68 -1.78
C TYR A 187 5.32 -11.54 -0.56
N ASN A 188 5.43 -12.86 -0.72
CA ASN A 188 5.12 -13.84 0.30
C ASN A 188 5.95 -13.59 1.57
N ALA A 189 7.27 -13.47 1.43
CA ALA A 189 8.15 -13.22 2.56
C ALA A 189 7.82 -11.90 3.30
N PHE A 190 7.46 -10.85 2.57
CA PHE A 190 7.04 -9.60 3.20
C PHE A 190 5.72 -9.77 3.96
N TRP A 191 4.71 -10.40 3.35
CA TRP A 191 3.41 -10.63 3.98
C TRP A 191 3.53 -11.47 5.25
N GLU A 192 4.28 -12.57 5.20
CA GLU A 192 4.57 -13.41 6.36
C GLU A 192 5.27 -12.61 7.48
N SER A 193 6.23 -11.75 7.12
CA SER A 193 6.96 -10.91 8.09
C SER A 193 6.08 -9.90 8.83
N VAL A 194 4.92 -9.55 8.25
CA VAL A 194 3.91 -8.66 8.87
C VAL A 194 2.72 -9.45 9.44
N GLY A 195 2.86 -10.76 9.61
CA GLY A 195 1.85 -11.63 10.22
C GLY A 195 0.74 -12.07 9.26
N GLY A 196 0.98 -11.96 7.95
CA GLY A 196 0.06 -12.44 6.93
C GLY A 196 0.00 -13.97 6.89
N VAL A 197 -1.19 -14.50 6.62
CA VAL A 197 -1.44 -15.93 6.48
C VAL A 197 -1.98 -16.22 5.08
N CYS A 198 -1.34 -17.13 4.36
CA CYS A 198 -1.79 -17.56 3.04
C CYS A 198 -3.06 -18.43 3.16
N ASP A 199 -4.08 -18.12 2.36
CA ASP A 199 -5.34 -18.85 2.32
C ASP A 199 -5.39 -19.89 1.19
N ALA A 200 -6.52 -20.60 1.09
CA ALA A 200 -6.73 -21.64 0.08
C ALA A 200 -6.72 -21.11 -1.37
N GLU A 201 -7.04 -19.83 -1.58
CA GLU A 201 -7.04 -19.15 -2.88
C GLU A 201 -5.65 -18.60 -3.24
N ARG A 202 -4.64 -18.87 -2.39
CA ARG A 202 -3.28 -18.33 -2.50
C ARG A 202 -3.25 -16.80 -2.45
N HIS A 203 -4.12 -16.22 -1.65
CA HIS A 203 -4.00 -14.83 -1.22
C HIS A 203 -3.52 -14.77 0.22
N TYR A 204 -2.88 -13.68 0.61
CA TYR A 204 -2.49 -13.42 1.98
C TYR A 204 -3.58 -12.62 2.69
N ARG A 205 -4.09 -13.15 3.80
CA ARG A 205 -4.89 -12.39 4.76
C ARG A 205 -3.93 -11.67 5.70
N LEU A 206 -3.96 -10.34 5.67
CA LEU A 206 -3.12 -9.50 6.51
C LEU A 206 -3.87 -9.06 7.77
N PRO A 207 -3.18 -8.89 8.91
CA PRO A 207 -3.83 -8.40 10.12
C PRO A 207 -4.22 -6.92 9.97
N ALA A 208 -5.35 -6.53 10.57
CA ALA A 208 -5.82 -5.14 10.54
C ALA A 208 -4.86 -4.17 11.26
N GLN A 209 -4.09 -4.69 12.22
CA GLN A 209 -2.98 -3.99 12.88
C GLN A 209 -1.82 -4.96 12.95
N ILE A 210 -0.63 -4.49 12.57
CA ILE A 210 0.52 -5.38 12.56
C ILE A 210 1.14 -5.42 13.95
N ALA A 211 1.32 -6.64 14.46
CA ALA A 211 1.89 -6.88 15.77
C ALA A 211 3.27 -6.23 15.93
N ARG A 212 3.49 -5.64 17.11
CA ARG A 212 4.77 -5.10 17.55
C ARG A 212 5.37 -6.08 18.55
N LYS A 213 6.70 -6.15 18.57
CA LYS A 213 7.41 -6.92 19.59
C LYS A 213 7.42 -6.12 20.87
N GLU A 214 7.21 -6.79 21.99
CA GLU A 214 7.32 -6.15 23.29
C GLU A 214 8.75 -5.64 23.50
N ILE A 215 8.89 -4.42 24.02
CA ILE A 215 10.22 -3.82 24.24
C ILE A 215 11.08 -4.68 25.17
N ALA A 216 10.45 -5.41 26.10
CA ALA A 216 11.13 -6.34 27.00
C ALA A 216 11.81 -7.50 26.24
N GLU A 217 11.18 -8.01 25.18
CA GLU A 217 11.66 -9.13 24.35
C GLU A 217 12.78 -8.71 23.38
N ILE A 218 12.92 -7.42 23.12
CA ILE A 218 13.97 -6.87 22.27
C ILE A 218 15.29 -6.79 23.06
N ALA A 219 16.37 -7.29 22.45
CA ALA A 219 17.71 -7.21 23.03
C ALA A 219 18.05 -5.77 23.46
N SER A 220 18.57 -5.60 24.68
CA SER A 220 18.77 -4.28 25.33
C SER A 220 19.38 -3.22 24.41
N LYS A 221 20.44 -3.58 23.68
CA LYS A 221 21.15 -2.69 22.73
C LYS A 221 20.31 -2.17 21.56
N LYS A 222 19.18 -2.81 21.24
CA LYS A 222 18.27 -2.44 20.15
C LYS A 222 16.96 -1.78 20.64
N ARG A 223 16.70 -1.76 21.95
CA ARG A 223 15.44 -1.25 22.51
C ARG A 223 15.19 0.22 22.18
N ALA A 224 16.22 1.07 22.27
CA ALA A 224 16.10 2.48 21.94
C ALA A 224 15.71 2.70 20.47
N GLU A 225 16.34 1.96 19.54
CA GLU A 225 16.00 2.02 18.12
C GLU A 225 14.55 1.59 17.87
N TYR A 226 14.11 0.46 18.45
CA TYR A 226 12.73 -0.02 18.28
C TYR A 226 11.68 0.95 18.85
N ARG A 227 11.95 1.62 19.97
CA ARG A 227 11.06 2.68 20.46
C ARG A 227 10.92 3.81 19.44
N ARG A 228 12.02 4.28 18.86
CA ARG A 228 11.99 5.30 17.79
C ARG A 228 11.23 4.84 16.55
N ARG A 229 11.35 3.56 16.18
CA ARG A 229 10.54 2.98 15.08
C ARG A 229 9.04 3.08 15.40
N TYR A 230 8.65 2.71 16.61
CA TYR A 230 7.24 2.76 17.02
C TYR A 230 6.74 4.19 17.14
N GLU A 231 7.51 5.11 17.69
CA GLU A 231 7.20 6.56 17.68
C GLU A 231 6.95 7.08 16.26
N MET A 232 7.77 6.69 15.28
CA MET A 232 7.60 7.10 13.88
C MET A 232 6.32 6.51 13.25
N LEU A 233 6.00 5.24 13.53
CA LEU A 233 4.73 4.63 13.10
C LEU A 233 3.53 5.32 13.76
N ASP A 234 3.62 5.59 15.06
CA ASP A 234 2.55 6.20 15.86
C ASP A 234 2.27 7.65 15.44
N ALA A 235 3.25 8.34 14.86
CA ALA A 235 3.08 9.68 14.30
C ALA A 235 2.12 9.71 13.09
N ILE A 236 1.87 8.58 12.41
CA ILE A 236 0.98 8.51 11.24
C ILE A 236 -0.50 8.61 11.65
N GLN A 237 -0.89 7.87 12.69
CA GLN A 237 -2.28 7.74 13.13
C GLN A 237 -2.99 9.07 13.43
N PRO A 238 -2.45 10.01 14.24
CA PRO A 238 -3.15 11.25 14.57
C PRO A 238 -3.36 12.14 13.35
N GLN A 239 -2.48 12.07 12.35
CA GLN A 239 -2.60 12.85 11.11
C GLN A 239 -3.75 12.34 10.23
N MET A 240 -4.01 11.03 10.24
CA MET A 240 -5.11 10.42 9.49
C MET A 240 -6.44 10.37 10.27
N ALA A 241 -6.43 10.58 11.59
CA ALA A 241 -7.61 10.46 12.46
C ALA A 241 -8.71 11.51 12.15
N THR A 242 -8.34 12.62 11.53
CA THR A 242 -9.26 13.68 11.10
C THR A 242 -9.79 13.48 9.68
N MET A 243 -9.21 12.56 8.93
CA MET A 243 -9.52 12.31 7.52
C MET A 243 -10.60 11.25 7.35
N PHE A 244 -11.24 11.22 6.17
CA PHE A 244 -12.22 10.22 5.75
C PHE A 244 -13.44 10.14 6.68
N ARG A 245 -14.11 11.28 6.87
CA ARG A 245 -15.30 11.43 7.74
C ARG A 245 -16.58 11.72 6.94
N GLY A 246 -16.55 11.48 5.62
CA GLY A 246 -17.69 11.66 4.71
C GLY A 246 -18.88 10.81 5.09
#